data_AF-A0A3A9YGI1-F1
#
_entry.id   AF-A0A3A9YGI1-F1
#
_cell.length_a   1.000
_cell.length_b   1.000
_cell.length_c   1.000
_cell.angle_alpha   90.00
_cell.angle_beta   90.00
_cell.angle_gamma   90.00
#
_symmetry.space_group_name_H-M   'P 1'
#
loop_
_entity.id
_entity.type
_entity.pdbx_description
1 polymer ?
#
loop_
_entity_poly.entity_id
_entity_poly.type
_entity_poly.pdbx_seq_one_letter_code
_entity_poly.pdbx_strand_id
1 'polypeptide(L)'
;MTTPAQYIPPQFQNTIPISNGSSTNWGAKLQGEQRDAYSALTALFNSYGLGSLAGKIYDYLKEGYGADTIALLLQDTPEYKQRFAANEARRKAGLPVLSPAEYLAAESSYRQILQDAGLPKGFYDNPADFQGWIAGDVSPTEVKTRVDLEVQAVSQANPEFKRALRQLYGVDEAGIVAYFLDQSRAVPILQKQAAAAQIASAALRLGISQVGRTDAEYLATMGVTGDQAIEGFGKISESFNPLRAIAERFGTSWDLEDAEEEVFVPGAPGARRGRMLRSQERALFAGSSGSAARGGLAASARQT
;
A
#
# COMPACT_ATOMS: atom_id res chain seq x y z
N MET A 1 47.59 -25.51 20.77
CA MET A 1 46.91 -25.33 19.47
C MET A 1 45.75 -24.38 19.69
N THR A 2 45.92 -23.12 19.31
CA THR A 2 44.95 -22.03 19.46
C THR A 2 43.89 -22.12 18.38
N THR A 3 42.61 -22.15 18.77
CA THR A 3 41.46 -22.03 17.88
C THR A 3 41.47 -20.65 17.20
N PRO A 4 41.24 -20.56 15.88
CA PRO A 4 41.18 -19.26 15.21
C PRO A 4 39.88 -18.52 15.57
N ALA A 5 40.03 -17.25 15.92
CA ALA A 5 38.92 -16.33 16.14
C ALA A 5 38.07 -16.20 14.86
N GLN A 6 36.75 -16.35 14.99
CA GLN A 6 35.83 -16.13 13.88
C GLN A 6 35.80 -14.65 13.50
N TYR A 7 36.22 -14.36 12.27
CA TYR A 7 36.14 -13.05 11.64
C TYR A 7 34.67 -12.74 11.28
N ILE A 8 34.14 -11.63 11.82
CA ILE A 8 32.80 -11.10 11.46
C ILE A 8 33.00 -9.95 10.45
N PRO A 9 32.39 -10.01 9.25
CA PRO A 9 32.54 -8.97 8.23
C PRO A 9 32.01 -7.58 8.67
N PRO A 10 32.62 -6.46 8.23
CA PRO A 10 32.27 -5.10 8.65
C PRO A 10 30.82 -4.68 8.37
N GLN A 11 30.15 -5.26 7.36
CA GLN A 11 28.77 -4.92 7.01
C GLN A 11 27.71 -5.37 8.03
N PHE A 12 28.09 -6.14 9.05
CA PHE A 12 27.22 -6.48 10.19
C PHE A 12 27.38 -5.51 11.37
N GLN A 13 28.20 -4.46 11.24
CA GLN A 13 28.33 -3.40 12.24
C GLN A 13 27.23 -2.34 12.07
N ASN A 14 25.97 -2.74 12.22
CA ASN A 14 24.88 -1.77 12.29
C ASN A 14 24.84 -1.18 13.71
N THR A 15 25.53 -0.04 13.91
CA THR A 15 25.49 0.71 15.17
C THR A 15 24.18 1.48 15.27
N ILE A 16 23.10 0.81 15.67
CA ILE A 16 21.90 1.48 16.15
C ILE A 16 22.26 2.10 17.52
N PRO A 17 21.99 3.40 17.75
CA PRO A 17 22.23 4.01 19.05
C PRO A 17 21.36 3.33 20.11
N ILE A 18 22.06 2.81 21.13
CA ILE A 18 21.50 2.06 22.26
C ILE A 18 20.66 3.02 23.10
N SER A 19 19.33 2.89 23.10
CA SER A 19 18.54 3.48 24.18
C SER A 19 18.72 2.59 25.41
N ASN A 20 19.58 3.01 26.33
CA ASN A 20 19.78 2.38 27.63
C ASN A 20 18.47 2.42 28.44
N GLY A 21 17.63 1.40 28.30
CA GLY A 21 16.65 1.06 29.32
C GLY A 21 17.40 0.71 30.61
N SER A 22 17.16 1.49 31.67
CA SER A 22 17.63 1.30 33.06
C SER A 22 18.90 0.44 33.19
N SER A 23 20.08 1.07 33.14
CA SER A 23 21.39 0.40 33.18
C SER A 23 21.70 -0.21 34.55
N THR A 24 20.94 -1.23 34.95
CA THR A 24 21.38 -2.12 36.03
C THR A 24 22.51 -2.95 35.46
N ASN A 25 23.73 -2.69 35.93
CA ASN A 25 24.90 -3.47 35.53
C ASN A 25 24.89 -4.82 36.30
N TRP A 26 24.08 -5.77 35.81
CA TRP A 26 23.93 -7.09 36.41
C TRP A 26 25.24 -7.88 36.40
N GLY A 27 26.02 -7.78 35.31
CA GLY A 27 27.30 -8.48 35.15
C GLY A 27 28.36 -8.05 36.16
N ALA A 28 28.37 -6.79 36.61
CA ALA A 28 29.27 -6.31 37.66
C ALA A 28 29.06 -7.00 39.01
N LYS A 29 27.89 -7.62 39.23
CA LYS A 29 27.55 -8.36 40.46
C LYS A 29 27.94 -9.84 40.43
N LEU A 30 28.46 -10.34 39.32
CA LEU A 30 28.92 -11.72 39.13
C LEU A 30 30.45 -11.80 39.13
N GLN A 31 31.00 -12.98 39.43
CA GLN A 31 32.44 -13.24 39.48
C GLN A 31 32.79 -14.50 38.69
N GLY A 32 34.04 -14.57 38.20
CA GLY A 32 34.58 -15.74 37.49
C GLY A 32 33.68 -16.23 36.35
N GLU A 33 33.51 -17.54 36.27
CA GLU A 33 32.74 -18.23 35.22
C GLU A 33 31.30 -17.71 35.07
N GLN A 34 30.65 -17.27 36.15
CA GLN A 34 29.29 -16.72 36.09
C GLN A 34 29.24 -15.40 35.32
N ARG A 35 30.27 -14.55 35.46
CA ARG A 35 30.36 -13.28 34.72
C ARG A 35 30.58 -13.54 33.23
N ASP A 36 31.41 -14.52 32.91
CA ASP A 36 31.70 -14.88 31.52
C ASP A 36 30.47 -15.49 30.85
N ALA A 37 29.78 -16.41 31.53
CA ALA A 37 28.51 -16.98 31.08
C ALA A 37 27.44 -15.91 30.89
N TYR A 38 27.30 -14.97 31.84
CA TYR A 38 26.39 -13.84 31.71
C TYR A 38 26.67 -13.01 30.46
N SER A 39 27.95 -12.70 30.22
CA SER A 39 28.37 -11.86 29.09
C SER A 39 28.10 -12.56 27.75
N ALA A 40 28.42 -13.85 27.66
CA ALA A 40 28.17 -14.67 26.47
C ALA A 40 26.67 -14.82 26.16
N LEU A 41 25.86 -15.18 27.16
CA LEU A 41 24.41 -15.34 27.00
C LEU A 41 23.73 -14.01 26.66
N THR A 42 24.13 -12.92 27.32
CA THR A 42 23.58 -11.59 27.03
C THR A 42 23.92 -11.16 25.60
N ALA A 43 25.16 -11.37 25.15
CA ALA A 43 25.55 -11.08 23.77
C ALA A 43 24.73 -11.93 22.76
N LEU A 44 24.56 -13.22 23.04
CA LEU A 44 23.78 -14.14 22.20
C LEU A 44 22.32 -13.69 22.08
N PHE A 45 21.62 -13.49 23.20
CA PHE A 45 20.22 -13.10 23.17
C PHE A 45 20.01 -11.67 22.67
N ASN A 46 20.98 -10.77 22.85
CA ASN A 46 20.97 -9.46 22.18
C ASN A 46 20.99 -9.61 20.66
N SER A 47 21.80 -10.52 20.11
CA SER A 47 21.83 -10.76 18.65
C SER A 47 20.48 -11.25 18.10
N TYR A 48 19.63 -11.82 18.96
CA TYR A 48 18.27 -12.24 18.62
C TYR A 48 17.22 -11.13 18.79
N GLY A 49 17.61 -9.96 19.30
CA GLY A 49 16.69 -8.89 19.70
C GLY A 49 16.00 -9.14 21.05
N LEU A 50 16.56 -10.02 21.89
CA LEU A 50 16.02 -10.44 23.18
C LEU A 50 16.81 -9.87 24.37
N GLY A 51 17.33 -8.64 24.23
CA GLY A 51 18.12 -8.02 25.29
C GLY A 51 17.37 -7.76 26.60
N SER A 52 16.03 -7.71 26.56
CA SER A 52 15.19 -7.64 27.76
C SER A 52 15.35 -8.85 28.68
N LEU A 53 15.84 -10.00 28.17
CA LEU A 53 16.07 -11.20 28.95
C LEU A 53 17.35 -11.15 29.81
N ALA A 54 18.16 -10.08 29.72
CA ALA A 54 19.38 -9.91 30.50
C ALA A 54 19.15 -10.02 32.02
N GLY A 55 17.99 -9.58 32.54
CA GLY A 55 17.62 -9.78 33.95
C GLY A 55 17.39 -11.25 34.30
N LYS A 56 16.61 -11.97 33.49
CA LYS A 56 16.35 -13.41 33.71
C LYS A 56 17.62 -14.27 33.61
N ILE A 57 18.53 -13.92 32.68
CA ILE A 57 19.85 -14.56 32.59
C ILE A 57 20.61 -14.44 33.91
N TYR A 58 20.61 -13.24 34.52
CA TYR A 58 21.26 -13.01 35.81
C TYR A 58 20.63 -13.82 36.94
N ASP A 59 19.30 -13.88 37.00
CA ASP A 59 18.58 -14.63 38.03
C ASP A 59 18.86 -16.14 37.92
N TYR A 60 18.83 -16.70 36.72
CA TYR A 60 19.13 -18.12 36.53
C TYR A 60 20.60 -18.48 36.84
N LEU A 61 21.55 -17.59 36.58
CA LEU A 61 22.94 -17.80 36.99
C LEU A 61 23.10 -17.82 38.51
N LYS A 62 22.32 -17.01 39.25
CA LYS A 62 22.30 -17.05 40.72
C LYS A 62 21.69 -18.33 41.27
N GLU A 63 20.71 -18.88 40.58
CA GLU A 63 20.11 -20.17 40.91
C GLU A 63 21.04 -21.36 40.61
N GLY A 64 22.22 -21.10 40.02
CA GLY A 64 23.27 -22.09 39.79
C GLY A 64 23.11 -22.87 38.50
N TYR A 65 22.23 -22.44 37.59
CA TYR A 65 22.08 -23.10 36.29
C TYR A 65 23.29 -22.83 35.38
N GLY A 66 23.70 -23.87 34.64
CA GLY A 66 24.70 -23.75 33.59
C GLY A 66 24.16 -23.04 32.35
N ALA A 67 25.06 -22.52 31.51
CA ALA A 67 24.70 -21.69 30.36
C ALA A 67 23.73 -22.39 29.38
N ASP A 68 23.92 -23.69 29.12
CA ASP A 68 23.05 -24.47 28.23
C ASP A 68 21.63 -24.61 28.80
N THR A 69 21.52 -24.90 30.10
CA THR A 69 20.22 -24.97 30.80
C THR A 69 19.52 -23.63 30.76
N ILE A 70 20.25 -22.53 30.97
CA ILE A 70 19.70 -21.18 30.88
C ILE A 70 19.18 -20.91 29.47
N ALA A 71 19.97 -21.23 28.44
CA ALA A 71 19.57 -21.04 27.06
C ALA A 71 18.28 -21.79 26.72
N LEU A 72 18.08 -22.99 27.27
CA LEU A 72 16.84 -23.76 27.13
C LEU A 72 15.66 -23.14 27.90
N LEU A 73 15.85 -22.77 29.17
CA LEU A 73 14.81 -22.14 30.00
C LEU A 73 14.31 -20.83 29.40
N LEU A 74 15.20 -20.06 28.78
CA LEU A 74 14.83 -18.81 28.13
C LEU A 74 13.94 -19.01 26.89
N GLN A 75 13.97 -20.17 26.24
CA GLN A 75 13.07 -20.47 25.11
C GLN A 75 11.60 -20.54 25.54
N ASP A 76 11.36 -20.84 26.82
CA ASP A 76 10.01 -20.91 27.37
C ASP A 76 9.41 -19.56 27.76
N THR A 77 10.22 -18.51 27.75
CA THR A 77 9.79 -17.16 28.12
C THR A 77 8.82 -16.57 27.09
N PRO A 78 7.86 -15.74 27.53
CA PRO A 78 6.95 -15.03 26.62
C PRO A 78 7.70 -14.20 25.55
N GLU A 79 8.79 -13.53 25.95
CA GLU A 79 9.58 -12.68 25.06
C GLU A 79 10.22 -13.50 23.93
N TYR A 80 10.79 -14.66 24.25
CA TYR A 80 11.35 -15.56 23.25
C TYR A 80 10.27 -16.13 22.32
N LYS A 81 9.17 -16.62 22.89
CA LYS A 81 8.04 -17.17 22.12
C LYS A 81 7.44 -16.13 21.19
N GLN A 82 7.39 -14.86 21.61
CA GLN A 82 6.94 -13.76 20.76
C GLN A 82 7.93 -13.46 19.62
N ARG A 83 9.25 -13.45 19.89
CA ARG A 83 10.27 -13.16 18.88
C ARG A 83 10.31 -14.20 17.76
N PHE A 84 10.08 -15.46 18.11
CA PHE A 84 10.10 -16.60 17.19
C PHE A 84 8.72 -17.24 17.02
N ALA A 85 7.65 -16.45 17.04
CA ALA A 85 6.27 -16.93 17.08
C ALA A 85 5.89 -17.86 15.92
N ALA A 86 6.53 -17.72 14.74
CA ALA A 86 6.26 -18.60 13.60
C ALA A 86 6.66 -20.06 13.87
N ASN A 87 7.61 -20.33 14.77
CA ASN A 87 8.01 -21.68 15.13
C ASN A 87 6.88 -22.48 15.79
N GLU A 88 6.01 -21.82 16.54
CA GLU A 88 4.83 -22.47 17.14
C GLU A 88 3.82 -22.87 16.05
N ALA A 89 3.65 -22.04 15.02
CA ALA A 89 2.82 -22.37 13.86
C ALA A 89 3.42 -23.53 13.05
N ARG A 90 4.73 -23.52 12.81
CA ARG A 90 5.47 -24.62 12.15
C ARG A 90 5.29 -25.93 12.91
N ARG A 91 5.49 -25.92 14.23
CA ARG A 91 5.30 -27.09 15.10
C ARG A 91 3.88 -27.65 15.01
N LYS A 92 2.85 -26.79 15.04
CA LYS A 92 1.45 -27.21 14.87
C LYS A 92 1.15 -27.78 13.49
N ALA A 93 1.83 -27.29 12.46
CA ALA A 93 1.74 -27.78 11.10
C ALA A 93 2.58 -29.05 10.83
N GLY A 94 3.29 -29.58 11.84
CA GLY A 94 4.19 -30.73 11.67
C GLY A 94 5.48 -30.41 10.91
N LEU A 95 5.81 -29.13 10.74
CA LEU A 95 7.02 -28.67 10.10
C LEU A 95 8.19 -28.60 11.10
N PRO A 96 9.44 -28.78 10.64
CA PRO A 96 10.61 -28.59 11.48
C PRO A 96 10.65 -27.17 12.06
N VAL A 97 10.88 -27.08 13.37
CA VAL A 97 11.10 -25.81 14.08
C VAL A 97 12.46 -25.25 13.67
N LEU A 98 12.53 -23.96 13.34
CA LEU A 98 13.79 -23.31 12.98
C LEU A 98 14.57 -22.95 14.23
N SER A 99 15.89 -23.13 14.18
CA SER A 99 16.79 -22.52 15.15
C SER A 99 16.74 -20.99 15.06
N PRO A 100 17.16 -20.26 16.12
CA PRO A 100 17.25 -18.79 16.06
C PRO A 100 18.06 -18.28 14.87
N ALA A 101 19.18 -18.94 14.55
CA ALA A 101 20.03 -18.53 13.44
C ALA A 101 19.34 -18.70 12.08
N GLU A 102 18.69 -19.83 11.85
CA GLU A 102 17.92 -20.07 10.60
C GLU A 102 16.75 -19.10 10.46
N TYR A 103 16.05 -18.82 11.55
CA TYR A 103 14.93 -17.88 11.57
C TYR A 103 15.39 -16.47 11.17
N LEU A 104 16.45 -15.97 11.80
CA LEU A 104 17.01 -14.65 11.52
C LEU A 104 17.60 -14.56 10.12
N ALA A 105 18.23 -15.63 9.63
CA ALA A 105 18.74 -15.70 8.26
C ALA A 105 17.61 -15.63 7.23
N ALA A 106 16.48 -16.29 7.49
CA ALA A 106 15.29 -16.20 6.63
C ALA A 106 14.75 -14.76 6.60
N GLU A 107 14.53 -14.14 7.77
CA GLU A 107 14.10 -12.73 7.85
C GLU A 107 15.04 -11.78 7.10
N SER A 108 16.35 -11.93 7.29
CA SER A 108 17.35 -11.12 6.62
C SER A 108 17.31 -11.29 5.09
N SER A 109 17.10 -12.52 4.63
CA SER A 109 17.01 -12.83 3.20
C SER A 109 15.77 -12.21 2.57
N TYR A 110 14.62 -12.29 3.24
CA TYR A 110 13.39 -11.63 2.78
C TYR A 110 13.57 -10.13 2.70
N ARG A 111 14.12 -9.52 3.76
CA ARG A 111 14.38 -8.08 3.80
C ARG A 111 15.28 -7.64 2.64
N GLN A 112 16.34 -8.38 2.36
CA GLN A 112 17.25 -8.06 1.25
C GLN A 112 16.52 -8.10 -0.10
N ILE A 113 15.76 -9.16 -0.37
CA ILE A 113 14.99 -9.29 -1.62
C ILE A 113 14.05 -8.09 -1.83
N LEU A 114 13.35 -7.68 -0.78
CA LEU A 114 12.38 -6.60 -0.87
C LEU A 114 13.05 -5.23 -1.00
N GLN A 115 14.20 -5.04 -0.33
CA GLN A 115 15.03 -3.84 -0.49
C GLN A 115 15.62 -3.75 -1.90
N ASP A 116 16.08 -4.86 -2.48
CA ASP A 116 16.63 -4.92 -3.84
C ASP A 116 15.57 -4.61 -4.89
N ALA A 117 14.31 -4.96 -4.63
CA ALA A 117 13.16 -4.59 -5.46
C ALA A 117 12.67 -3.15 -5.22
N GLY A 118 13.33 -2.40 -4.34
CA GLY A 118 13.04 -0.98 -4.09
C GLY A 118 11.81 -0.72 -3.23
N LEU A 119 11.25 -1.71 -2.54
CA LEU A 119 10.05 -1.52 -1.73
C LEU A 119 10.27 -0.44 -0.66
N PRO A 120 9.24 0.38 -0.36
CA PRO A 120 9.37 1.49 0.58
C PRO A 120 9.68 1.00 1.99
N LYS A 121 10.48 1.79 2.72
CA LYS A 121 10.69 1.61 4.17
C LYS A 121 9.33 1.69 4.88
N GLY A 122 9.10 0.84 5.88
CA GLY A 122 7.83 0.73 6.62
C GLY A 122 6.89 -0.39 6.16
N PHE A 123 7.14 -1.03 5.00
CA PHE A 123 6.24 -2.06 4.47
C PHE A 123 6.64 -3.50 4.86
N TYR A 124 7.95 -3.75 5.06
CA TYR A 124 8.53 -5.05 5.45
C TYR A 124 9.80 -4.89 6.29
N ASP A 125 9.73 -4.07 7.32
CA ASP A 125 10.84 -3.80 8.22
C ASP A 125 10.62 -4.31 9.64
N ASN A 126 9.40 -4.77 9.97
CA ASN A 126 9.10 -5.41 11.24
C ASN A 126 9.32 -6.94 11.15
N PRO A 127 10.00 -7.57 12.12
CA PRO A 127 10.07 -9.04 12.19
C PRO A 127 8.71 -9.74 12.11
N ALA A 128 7.64 -9.11 12.60
CA ALA A 128 6.27 -9.63 12.50
C ALA A 128 5.82 -9.83 11.04
N ASP A 129 6.34 -9.04 10.10
CA ASP A 129 5.93 -9.08 8.69
C ASP A 129 6.31 -10.39 7.99
N PHE A 130 7.32 -11.08 8.50
CA PHE A 130 7.83 -12.33 7.92
C PHE A 130 7.27 -13.57 8.60
N GLN A 131 6.54 -13.44 9.70
CA GLN A 131 6.03 -14.57 10.46
C GLN A 131 5.14 -15.48 9.61
N GLY A 132 4.28 -14.92 8.76
CA GLY A 132 3.42 -15.72 7.88
C GLY A 132 4.22 -16.54 6.87
N TRP A 133 5.26 -15.96 6.27
CA TRP A 133 6.13 -16.67 5.32
C TRP A 133 6.94 -17.76 6.01
N ILE A 134 7.49 -17.48 7.18
CA ILE A 134 8.25 -18.47 7.96
C ILE A 134 7.33 -19.60 8.45
N ALA A 135 6.12 -19.26 8.92
CA ALA A 135 5.14 -20.24 9.38
C ALA A 135 4.68 -21.18 8.25
N GLY A 136 4.56 -20.65 7.03
CA GLY A 136 4.14 -21.37 5.83
C GLY A 136 5.27 -22.05 5.05
N ASP A 137 6.50 -22.07 5.57
CA ASP A 137 7.68 -22.64 4.90
C ASP A 137 8.00 -22.03 3.52
N VAL A 138 7.62 -20.76 3.32
CA VAL A 138 7.93 -20.02 2.09
C VAL A 138 9.43 -19.78 2.04
N SER A 139 10.10 -20.17 0.94
CA SER A 139 11.55 -19.98 0.81
C SER A 139 11.93 -18.56 0.33
N PRO A 140 13.14 -18.06 0.60
CA PRO A 140 13.62 -16.80 0.02
C PRO A 140 13.56 -16.79 -1.51
N THR A 141 13.87 -17.90 -2.18
CA THR A 141 13.76 -18.03 -3.64
C THR A 141 12.32 -17.87 -4.13
N GLU A 142 11.35 -18.41 -3.39
CA GLU A 142 9.94 -18.24 -3.70
C GLU A 142 9.49 -16.80 -3.52
N VAL A 143 9.88 -16.13 -2.42
CA VAL A 143 9.61 -14.70 -2.23
C VAL A 143 10.21 -13.89 -3.37
N LYS A 144 11.47 -14.15 -3.75
CA LYS A 144 12.11 -13.50 -4.89
C LYS A 144 11.30 -13.70 -6.19
N THR A 145 10.87 -14.93 -6.46
CA THR A 145 10.09 -15.26 -7.66
C THR A 145 8.77 -14.49 -7.69
N ARG A 146 8.07 -14.40 -6.56
CA ARG A 146 6.83 -13.61 -6.43
C ARG A 146 7.10 -12.13 -6.65
N VAL A 147 8.15 -11.58 -6.05
CA VAL A 147 8.56 -10.18 -6.24
C VAL A 147 8.90 -9.90 -7.70
N ASP A 148 9.71 -10.74 -8.35
CA ASP A 148 10.08 -10.58 -9.76
C ASP A 148 8.84 -10.62 -10.67
N LEU A 149 7.88 -11.50 -10.38
CA LEU A 149 6.61 -11.58 -11.10
C LEU A 149 5.81 -10.28 -10.96
N GLU A 150 5.72 -9.72 -9.76
CA GLU A 150 4.98 -8.47 -9.53
C GLU A 150 5.69 -7.25 -10.12
N VAL A 151 7.02 -7.19 -10.04
CA VAL A 151 7.82 -6.17 -10.75
C VAL A 151 7.55 -6.23 -12.24
N GLN A 152 7.54 -7.43 -12.81
CA GLN A 152 7.22 -7.63 -14.22
C GLN A 152 5.77 -7.21 -14.53
N ALA A 153 4.79 -7.59 -13.71
CA ALA A 153 3.39 -7.21 -13.89
C ALA A 153 3.20 -5.69 -13.83
N VAL A 154 3.81 -5.00 -12.88
CA VAL A 154 3.77 -3.53 -12.76
C VAL A 154 4.49 -2.87 -13.93
N SER A 155 5.60 -3.41 -14.41
CA SER A 155 6.29 -2.88 -15.58
C SER A 155 5.39 -2.91 -16.83
N GLN A 156 4.60 -3.97 -17.00
CA GLN A 156 3.67 -4.18 -18.12
C GLN A 156 2.29 -3.53 -17.90
N ALA A 157 1.99 -3.08 -16.69
CA ALA A 157 0.72 -2.47 -16.36
C ALA A 157 0.47 -1.21 -17.20
N ASN A 158 -0.81 -0.93 -17.43
CA ASN A 158 -1.28 0.24 -18.16
C ASN A 158 -0.55 1.53 -17.68
N PRO A 159 0.19 2.24 -18.56
CA PRO A 159 0.90 3.46 -18.19
C PRO A 159 0.00 4.52 -17.56
N GLU A 160 -1.26 4.59 -17.99
CA GLU A 160 -2.24 5.54 -17.44
C GLU A 160 -2.71 5.17 -16.05
N PHE A 161 -2.75 3.88 -15.72
CA PHE A 161 -3.02 3.41 -14.36
C PHE A 161 -1.87 3.76 -13.42
N LYS A 162 -0.62 3.56 -13.86
CA LYS A 162 0.58 3.98 -13.10
C LYS A 162 0.62 5.49 -12.91
N ARG A 163 0.29 6.25 -13.97
CA ARG A 163 0.19 7.72 -13.91
C ARG A 163 -0.88 8.16 -12.91
N ALA A 164 -2.06 7.54 -12.95
CA ALA A 164 -3.13 7.80 -12.00
C ALA A 164 -2.71 7.53 -10.55
N LEU A 165 -2.11 6.37 -10.25
CA LEU A 165 -1.62 6.06 -8.90
C LEU A 165 -0.61 7.09 -8.39
N ARG A 166 0.31 7.53 -9.26
CA ARG A 166 1.28 8.57 -8.93
C ARG A 166 0.61 9.93 -8.71
N GLN A 167 -0.32 10.34 -9.59
CA GLN A 167 -1.03 11.62 -9.48
C GLN A 167 -1.90 11.71 -8.24
N LEU A 168 -2.63 10.64 -7.91
CA LEU A 168 -3.59 10.63 -6.80
C LEU A 168 -2.91 10.44 -5.44
N TYR A 169 -1.87 9.60 -5.37
CA TYR A 169 -1.34 9.10 -4.10
C TYR A 169 0.17 9.29 -3.93
N GLY A 170 0.88 9.79 -4.95
CA GLY A 170 2.34 9.90 -4.90
C GLY A 170 3.03 8.54 -4.87
N VAL A 171 2.34 7.46 -5.28
CA VAL A 171 2.87 6.10 -5.25
C VAL A 171 3.75 5.87 -6.48
N ASP A 172 4.98 5.44 -6.24
CA ASP A 172 5.91 5.01 -7.28
C ASP A 172 5.74 3.52 -7.60
N GLU A 173 6.44 3.03 -8.63
CA GLU A 173 6.26 1.64 -9.09
C GLU A 173 6.56 0.61 -8.00
N ALA A 174 7.51 0.90 -7.10
CA ALA A 174 7.81 0.04 -5.96
C ALA A 174 6.65 -0.06 -4.96
N GLY A 175 5.93 1.03 -4.71
CA GLY A 175 4.69 0.99 -3.93
C GLY A 175 3.57 0.19 -4.61
N ILE A 176 3.55 0.13 -5.95
CA ILE A 176 2.60 -0.73 -6.70
C ILE A 176 3.00 -2.20 -6.58
N VAL A 177 4.29 -2.53 -6.65
CA VAL A 177 4.79 -3.90 -6.44
C VAL A 177 4.47 -4.38 -5.04
N ALA A 178 4.70 -3.54 -4.03
CA ALA A 178 4.35 -3.80 -2.64
C ALA A 178 2.85 -4.14 -2.48
N TYR A 179 1.97 -3.42 -3.20
CA TYR A 179 0.53 -3.68 -3.19
C TYR A 179 0.17 -5.08 -3.70
N PHE A 180 0.71 -5.50 -4.83
CA PHE A 180 0.34 -6.79 -5.41
C PHE A 180 0.99 -7.98 -4.67
N LEU A 181 2.18 -7.78 -4.10
CA LEU A 181 2.89 -8.83 -3.37
C LEU A 181 2.13 -9.31 -2.13
N ASP A 182 1.37 -8.43 -1.47
CA ASP A 182 0.52 -8.80 -0.34
C ASP A 182 -0.83 -8.10 -0.35
N GLN A 183 -1.71 -8.60 -1.21
CA GLN A 183 -3.10 -8.14 -1.32
C GLN A 183 -3.90 -8.30 -0.02
N SER A 184 -3.49 -9.19 0.89
CA SER A 184 -4.17 -9.43 2.17
C SER A 184 -3.79 -8.42 3.25
N ARG A 185 -2.54 -7.93 3.21
CA ARG A 185 -2.07 -6.78 4.00
C ARG A 185 -2.35 -5.44 3.34
N ALA A 186 -2.71 -5.43 2.05
CA ALA A 186 -3.23 -4.26 1.38
C ALA A 186 -4.61 -3.89 1.97
N VAL A 187 -4.60 -3.16 3.09
CA VAL A 187 -5.74 -2.61 3.85
C VAL A 187 -6.85 -2.11 2.90
N PRO A 188 -8.15 -2.08 3.29
CA PRO A 188 -9.25 -1.51 2.49
C PRO A 188 -8.96 -0.14 1.85
N ILE A 189 -8.09 0.67 2.47
CA ILE A 189 -7.58 1.92 1.92
C ILE A 189 -6.90 1.68 0.56
N LEU A 190 -6.01 0.71 0.44
CA LEU A 190 -5.24 0.44 -0.79
C LEU A 190 -6.12 -0.15 -1.91
N GLN A 191 -7.11 -0.98 -1.58
CA GLN A 191 -8.12 -1.43 -2.55
C GLN A 191 -8.92 -0.25 -3.12
N LYS A 192 -9.35 0.68 -2.25
CA LYS A 192 -10.02 1.91 -2.67
C LYS A 192 -9.12 2.77 -3.57
N GLN A 193 -7.84 2.89 -3.24
CA GLN A 193 -6.86 3.65 -4.04
C GLN A 193 -6.65 3.05 -5.42
N ALA A 194 -6.56 1.71 -5.52
CA ALA A 194 -6.46 1.02 -6.80
C ALA A 194 -7.72 1.23 -7.66
N ALA A 195 -8.91 1.09 -7.09
CA ALA A 195 -10.17 1.35 -7.80
C ALA A 195 -10.26 2.82 -8.28
N ALA A 196 -9.92 3.78 -7.41
CA ALA A 196 -9.86 5.19 -7.78
C ALA A 196 -8.85 5.45 -8.91
N ALA A 197 -7.67 4.82 -8.86
CA ALA A 197 -6.69 4.97 -9.92
C ALA A 197 -7.12 4.30 -11.24
N GLN A 198 -7.87 3.20 -11.21
CA GLN A 198 -8.46 2.62 -12.42
C GLN A 198 -9.45 3.61 -13.07
N ILE A 199 -10.32 4.22 -12.27
CA ILE A 199 -11.28 5.24 -12.73
C ILE A 199 -10.53 6.44 -13.32
N ALA A 200 -9.55 6.99 -12.60
CA ALA A 200 -8.76 8.11 -13.09
C ALA A 200 -7.97 7.76 -14.37
N SER A 201 -7.49 6.52 -14.49
CA SER A 201 -6.82 6.06 -15.72
C SER A 201 -7.72 6.09 -16.95
N ALA A 202 -9.04 5.90 -16.78
CA ALA A 202 -10.00 5.99 -17.88
C ALA A 202 -10.13 7.43 -18.40
N ALA A 203 -10.22 8.41 -17.51
CA ALA A 203 -10.22 9.83 -17.88
C ALA A 203 -8.91 10.24 -18.56
N LEU A 204 -7.77 9.80 -18.00
CA LEU A 204 -6.44 10.09 -18.52
C LEU A 204 -6.24 9.58 -19.96
N ARG A 205 -6.81 8.41 -20.31
CA ARG A 205 -6.81 7.87 -21.68
C ARG A 205 -7.52 8.77 -22.69
N LEU A 206 -8.49 9.58 -22.25
CA LEU A 206 -9.23 10.52 -23.08
C LEU A 206 -8.63 11.94 -23.07
N GLY A 207 -7.41 12.09 -22.55
CA GLY A 207 -6.72 13.38 -22.48
C GLY A 207 -7.16 14.27 -21.30
N ILE A 208 -8.06 13.79 -20.44
CA ILE A 208 -8.47 14.50 -19.22
C ILE A 208 -7.32 14.38 -18.21
N SER A 209 -6.47 15.39 -18.17
CA SER A 209 -5.17 15.34 -17.49
C SER A 209 -5.25 15.57 -15.98
N GLN A 210 -6.41 16.02 -15.48
CA GLN A 210 -6.67 16.33 -14.08
C GLN A 210 -7.92 15.56 -13.65
N VAL A 211 -7.74 14.55 -12.83
CA VAL A 211 -8.82 13.85 -12.13
C VAL A 211 -8.60 14.08 -10.65
N GLY A 212 -9.60 14.61 -9.96
CA GLY A 212 -9.53 14.84 -8.53
C GLY A 212 -9.43 13.50 -7.78
N ARG A 213 -8.54 13.42 -6.79
CA ARG A 213 -8.48 12.26 -5.88
C ARG A 213 -9.82 12.01 -5.20
N THR A 214 -10.46 13.08 -4.73
CA THR A 214 -11.75 13.00 -4.04
C THR A 214 -12.82 12.40 -4.95
N ASP A 215 -12.88 12.84 -6.20
CA ASP A 215 -13.91 12.40 -7.16
C ASP A 215 -13.70 10.94 -7.55
N ALA A 216 -12.46 10.58 -7.90
CA ALA A 216 -12.12 9.19 -8.20
C ALA A 216 -12.39 8.24 -7.02
N GLU A 217 -12.08 8.68 -5.79
CA GLU A 217 -12.39 7.91 -4.58
C GLU A 217 -13.90 7.82 -4.30
N TYR A 218 -14.66 8.88 -4.59
CA TYR A 218 -16.10 8.90 -4.43
C TYR A 218 -16.76 7.93 -5.42
N LEU A 219 -16.38 7.98 -6.70
CA LEU A 219 -16.80 7.04 -7.73
C LEU A 219 -16.45 5.59 -7.36
N ALA A 220 -15.24 5.33 -6.88
CA ALA A 220 -14.84 4.01 -6.38
C ALA A 220 -15.71 3.54 -5.21
N THR A 221 -16.07 4.44 -4.29
CA THR A 221 -16.94 4.13 -3.13
C THR A 221 -18.35 3.77 -3.58
N MET A 222 -18.83 4.36 -4.68
CA MET A 222 -20.11 4.01 -5.29
C MET A 222 -20.08 2.71 -6.11
N GLY A 223 -18.93 2.04 -6.20
CA GLY A 223 -18.77 0.79 -6.92
C GLY A 223 -18.60 0.96 -8.43
N VAL A 224 -18.26 2.17 -8.91
CA VAL A 224 -17.94 2.40 -10.32
C VAL A 224 -16.70 1.58 -10.69
N THR A 225 -16.82 0.73 -11.71
CA THR A 225 -15.71 -0.09 -12.20
C THR A 225 -14.88 0.67 -13.25
N GLY A 226 -13.68 0.18 -13.54
CA GLY A 226 -12.85 0.74 -14.62
C GLY A 226 -13.56 0.75 -15.98
N ASP A 227 -14.31 -0.30 -16.31
CA ASP A 227 -15.07 -0.37 -17.57
C ASP A 227 -16.21 0.65 -17.60
N GLN A 228 -16.94 0.80 -16.49
CA GLN A 228 -17.97 1.84 -16.36
C GLN A 228 -17.37 3.25 -16.45
N ALA A 229 -16.17 3.45 -15.89
CA ALA A 229 -15.44 4.70 -16.01
C ALA A 229 -15.04 5.00 -17.46
N ILE A 230 -14.57 4.00 -18.23
CA ILE A 230 -14.25 4.17 -19.65
C ILE A 230 -15.49 4.62 -20.44
N GLU A 231 -16.63 3.95 -20.25
CA GLU A 231 -17.88 4.32 -20.91
C GLU A 231 -18.35 5.73 -20.49
N GLY A 232 -18.32 6.02 -19.19
CA GLY A 232 -18.77 7.29 -18.65
C GLY A 232 -17.90 8.47 -19.10
N PHE A 233 -16.57 8.34 -18.99
CA PHE A 233 -15.66 9.38 -19.49
C PHE A 233 -15.74 9.54 -21.01
N GLY A 234 -16.09 8.50 -21.76
CA GLY A 234 -16.45 8.59 -23.18
C GLY A 234 -17.63 9.53 -23.42
N LYS A 235 -18.73 9.35 -22.67
CA LYS A 235 -19.91 10.23 -22.72
C LYS A 235 -19.58 11.67 -22.30
N ILE A 236 -18.71 11.85 -21.31
CA ILE A 236 -18.23 13.17 -20.90
C ILE A 236 -17.46 13.81 -22.06
N SER A 237 -16.50 13.10 -22.67
CA SER A 237 -15.72 13.62 -23.80
C SER A 237 -16.59 14.11 -24.96
N GLU A 238 -17.66 13.38 -25.29
CA GLU A 238 -18.61 13.74 -26.34
C GLU A 238 -19.47 14.97 -26.00
N SER A 239 -19.90 15.09 -24.75
CA SER A 239 -20.90 16.10 -24.35
C SER A 239 -20.32 17.36 -23.69
N PHE A 240 -19.09 17.31 -23.20
CA PHE A 240 -18.48 18.36 -22.37
C PHE A 240 -18.39 19.71 -23.08
N ASN A 241 -17.72 19.75 -24.24
CA ASN A 241 -17.55 21.01 -24.98
C ASN A 241 -18.88 21.59 -25.49
N PRO A 242 -19.82 20.78 -26.03
CA PRO A 242 -21.16 21.26 -26.35
C PRO A 242 -21.90 21.88 -25.16
N LEU A 243 -21.92 21.22 -24.00
CA LEU A 243 -22.61 21.73 -22.81
C LEU A 243 -21.94 22.97 -22.24
N ARG A 244 -20.61 23.03 -22.28
CA ARG A 244 -19.86 24.23 -21.90
C ARG A 244 -20.20 25.42 -22.79
N ALA A 245 -20.28 25.25 -24.11
CA ALA A 245 -20.66 26.32 -25.02
C ALA A 245 -22.09 26.82 -24.78
N ILE A 246 -23.02 25.92 -24.43
CA ILE A 246 -24.38 26.30 -24.03
C ILE A 246 -24.33 27.09 -22.73
N ALA A 247 -23.61 26.60 -21.72
CA ALA A 247 -23.49 27.28 -20.43
C ALA A 247 -22.92 28.70 -20.57
N GLU A 248 -21.85 28.87 -21.35
CA GLU A 248 -21.23 30.17 -21.64
C GLU A 248 -22.22 31.14 -22.28
N ARG A 249 -23.06 30.67 -23.21
CA ARG A 249 -24.12 31.48 -23.86
C ARG A 249 -25.15 32.01 -22.87
N PHE A 250 -25.52 31.22 -21.87
CA PHE A 250 -26.51 31.57 -20.85
C PHE A 250 -25.88 32.22 -19.60
N GLY A 251 -24.58 32.52 -19.61
CA GLY A 251 -23.88 33.17 -18.49
C GLY A 251 -23.72 32.27 -17.27
N THR A 252 -23.71 30.96 -17.46
CA THR A 252 -23.48 29.93 -16.41
C THR A 252 -22.18 29.17 -16.66
N SER A 253 -21.75 28.35 -15.69
CA SER A 253 -20.57 27.48 -15.83
C SER A 253 -20.97 26.02 -16.09
N TRP A 254 -20.05 25.31 -16.72
CA TRP A 254 -20.06 23.86 -16.85
C TRP A 254 -18.61 23.37 -16.74
N ASP A 255 -18.29 22.68 -15.65
CA ASP A 255 -16.95 22.16 -15.36
C ASP A 255 -16.92 20.62 -15.37
N LEU A 256 -15.75 20.04 -15.08
CA LEU A 256 -15.56 18.59 -15.12
C LEU A 256 -16.37 17.89 -14.03
N GLU A 257 -16.44 18.48 -12.83
CA GLU A 257 -17.23 17.96 -11.70
C GLU A 257 -18.71 17.88 -12.10
N ASP A 258 -19.24 18.89 -12.77
CA ASP A 258 -20.59 18.89 -13.34
C ASP A 258 -20.87 17.73 -14.30
N ALA A 259 -19.92 17.47 -15.19
CA ALA A 259 -20.03 16.42 -16.19
C ALA A 259 -19.90 15.02 -15.57
N GLU A 260 -19.00 14.86 -14.59
CA GLU A 260 -18.84 13.63 -13.82
C GLU A 260 -20.10 13.33 -13.00
N GLU A 261 -20.65 14.32 -12.30
CA GLU A 261 -21.91 14.20 -11.59
C GLU A 261 -23.07 13.85 -12.53
N GLU A 262 -23.12 14.45 -13.72
CA GLU A 262 -24.15 14.14 -14.71
C GLU A 262 -24.11 12.67 -15.15
N VAL A 263 -22.92 12.14 -15.42
CA VAL A 263 -22.75 10.82 -16.02
C VAL A 263 -22.75 9.70 -14.98
N PHE A 264 -22.10 9.91 -13.84
CA PHE A 264 -21.88 8.86 -12.84
C PHE A 264 -22.83 8.95 -11.65
N VAL A 265 -23.45 10.11 -11.39
CA VAL A 265 -24.24 10.34 -10.17
C VAL A 265 -25.64 10.85 -10.49
N PRO A 266 -26.56 9.95 -10.92
CA PRO A 266 -27.92 10.34 -11.27
C PRO A 266 -28.60 11.12 -10.14
N GLY A 267 -29.00 12.37 -10.44
CA GLY A 267 -29.70 13.22 -9.47
C GLY A 267 -28.80 14.18 -8.68
N ALA A 268 -27.49 14.17 -8.89
CA ALA A 268 -26.59 15.20 -8.37
C ALA A 268 -26.86 16.61 -8.96
N PRO A 269 -26.36 17.69 -8.34
CA PRO A 269 -26.49 19.06 -8.86
C PRO A 269 -26.08 19.22 -10.34
N GLY A 270 -24.95 18.65 -10.75
CA GLY A 270 -24.45 18.67 -12.13
C GLY A 270 -25.39 17.98 -13.10
N ALA A 271 -25.94 16.82 -12.73
CA ALA A 271 -26.98 16.15 -13.52
C ALA A 271 -28.22 17.03 -13.75
N ARG A 272 -28.62 17.84 -12.75
CA ARG A 272 -29.72 18.81 -12.89
C ARG A 272 -29.32 19.98 -13.79
N ARG A 273 -28.11 20.51 -13.62
CA ARG A 273 -27.57 21.60 -14.46
C ARG A 273 -27.50 21.18 -15.94
N GLY A 274 -26.97 20.00 -16.26
CA GLY A 274 -26.90 19.49 -17.63
C GLY A 274 -28.29 19.38 -18.30
N ARG A 275 -29.29 18.88 -17.56
CA ARG A 275 -30.69 18.85 -18.03
C ARG A 275 -31.24 20.26 -18.28
N MET A 276 -30.94 21.21 -17.40
CA MET A 276 -31.37 22.60 -17.54
C MET A 276 -30.77 23.24 -18.79
N LEU A 277 -29.46 23.11 -18.99
CA LEU A 277 -28.75 23.64 -20.17
C LEU A 277 -29.36 23.11 -21.47
N ARG A 278 -29.57 21.79 -21.59
CA ARG A 278 -30.23 21.19 -22.76
C ARG A 278 -31.67 21.68 -22.95
N SER A 279 -32.39 21.99 -21.86
CA SER A 279 -33.75 22.53 -21.95
C SER A 279 -33.75 23.98 -22.43
N GLN A 280 -32.83 24.81 -21.94
CA GLN A 280 -32.68 26.19 -22.37
C GLN A 280 -32.30 26.28 -23.85
N GLU A 281 -31.37 25.44 -24.30
CA GLU A 281 -30.97 25.34 -25.71
C GLU A 281 -32.17 24.98 -26.60
N ARG A 282 -32.93 23.93 -26.23
CA ARG A 282 -34.15 23.57 -26.97
C ARG A 282 -35.18 24.70 -27.00
N ALA A 283 -35.38 25.42 -25.89
CA ALA A 283 -36.33 26.53 -25.82
C ALA A 283 -35.91 27.70 -26.74
N LEU A 284 -34.61 28.02 -26.78
CA LEU A 284 -34.06 29.04 -27.65
C LEU A 284 -34.32 28.73 -29.13
N PHE A 285 -34.10 27.48 -29.55
CA PHE A 285 -34.33 27.06 -30.95
C PHE A 285 -35.80 26.80 -31.29
N ALA A 286 -36.62 26.39 -30.33
CA ALA A 286 -38.06 26.26 -30.51
C ALA A 286 -38.76 27.62 -30.70
N GLY A 287 -38.23 28.70 -30.12
CA GLY A 287 -38.74 30.06 -30.33
C GLY A 287 -38.38 30.66 -31.69
N SER A 288 -37.32 30.19 -32.34
CA SER A 288 -36.83 30.71 -33.63
C SER A 288 -37.69 30.24 -34.81
N SER A 289 -38.23 29.02 -34.78
CA SER A 289 -39.07 28.47 -35.85
C SER A 289 -40.49 29.04 -35.92
N GLY A 290 -40.97 29.69 -34.85
CA GLY A 290 -42.29 30.34 -34.80
C GLY A 290 -42.32 31.75 -35.40
N SER A 291 -41.19 32.44 -35.46
CA SER A 291 -41.10 33.85 -35.90
C SER A 291 -40.89 33.99 -37.41
N ALA A 292 -40.31 32.99 -38.08
CA ALA A 292 -40.16 32.98 -39.54
C ALA A 292 -41.48 32.69 -40.28
N ALA A 293 -42.41 31.95 -39.67
CA ALA A 293 -43.69 31.57 -40.31
C ALA A 293 -44.76 32.67 -40.30
N ARG A 294 -44.65 33.69 -39.43
CA ARG A 294 -45.64 34.79 -39.35
C ARG A 294 -45.32 36.00 -40.22
N GLY A 295 -44.08 36.15 -40.72
CA GLY A 295 -43.70 37.26 -41.61
C GLY A 295 -44.08 37.08 -43.08
N GLY A 296 -44.26 35.84 -43.55
CA GLY A 296 -44.50 35.53 -44.97
C GLY A 296 -45.95 35.58 -45.44
N LEU A 297 -46.93 35.53 -44.54
CA LEU A 297 -48.36 35.43 -44.89
C LEU A 297 -49.12 36.76 -44.87
N ALA A 298 -48.49 37.86 -44.45
CA ALA A 298 -49.10 39.20 -44.45
C ALA A 298 -48.87 39.97 -45.76
N ALA A 299 -48.00 39.48 -46.66
CA ALA A 299 -47.64 40.18 -47.91
C ALA A 299 -48.48 39.76 -49.13
N SER A 300 -49.33 38.74 -49.05
CA SER A 300 -50.07 38.19 -50.19
C SER A 300 -51.59 38.45 -50.18
N ALA A 301 -52.10 39.28 -49.26
CA ALA A 301 -53.52 39.56 -49.13
C ALA A 301 -53.85 41.06 -49.30
N ARG A 302 -53.40 41.68 -50.40
CA ARG A 302 -53.94 42.95 -50.92
C ARG A 302 -53.59 43.09 -52.40
N GLN A 303 -54.39 42.47 -53.26
CA GLN A 303 -54.58 42.86 -54.66
C GLN A 303 -55.76 42.07 -55.26
N THR A 304 -56.94 42.67 -55.16
CA THR A 304 -58.07 42.47 -56.09
C THR A 304 -58.77 43.81 -56.21
#